data_AF-W1IC13-F1
#
_entry.id   AF-W1IC13-F1
#
_cell.length_a   1.000
_cell.length_b   1.000
_cell.length_c   1.000
_cell.angle_alpha   90.00
_cell.angle_beta   90.00
_cell.angle_gamma   90.00
#
_symmetry.space_group_name_H-M   'P 1'
#
loop_
_entity.id
_entity.type
_entity.pdbx_description
1 polymer ?
#
loop_
_entity_poly.entity_id
_entity_poly.type
_entity_poly.pdbx_seq_one_letter_code
_entity_poly.pdbx_strand_id
1 'polypeptide(L)'
;MFRDNELGWREIGILIVIAYLFSFAIRLIWVFQFQDNPNFFWNDQIMINTNDGYFFSSAVEYLLMGAHADNPRVGIAIDSYPGMVYASYLLAKFTPMSLETTILYAPAIISSLVVIPIILTGKLIKLPWVGFFAALLGSIAWSYYNRTMTGYYDSDMF
;
A
#
# COMPACT_ATOMS: atom_id res chain seq x y z
N MET A 1 -3.43 22.82 -31.36
CA MET A 1 -2.27 22.19 -32.02
C MET A 1 -1.29 21.76 -30.92
N PHE A 2 -1.56 20.64 -30.27
CA PHE A 2 -0.63 20.06 -29.29
C PHE A 2 0.47 19.37 -30.10
N ARG A 3 1.68 19.96 -30.05
CA ARG A 3 2.88 19.46 -30.73
C ARG A 3 3.22 18.02 -30.29
N ASP A 4 3.86 17.30 -31.20
CA ASP A 4 4.41 15.93 -31.10
C ASP A 4 5.47 15.70 -30.01
N ASN A 5 5.39 16.37 -28.85
CA ASN A 5 6.18 16.02 -27.66
C ASN A 5 5.50 14.86 -26.91
N GLU A 6 5.16 13.79 -27.63
CA GLU A 6 4.69 12.56 -26.99
C GLU A 6 5.87 11.91 -26.27
N LEU A 7 5.89 12.00 -24.94
CA LEU A 7 6.88 11.28 -24.11
C LEU A 7 6.91 9.81 -24.50
N GLY A 8 8.10 9.26 -24.75
CA GLY A 8 8.28 7.85 -25.06
C GLY A 8 8.05 6.96 -23.84
N TRP A 9 8.03 5.64 -24.06
CA TRP A 9 7.81 4.67 -22.98
C TRP A 9 8.90 4.72 -21.90
N ARG A 10 10.12 5.10 -22.27
CA ARG A 10 11.21 5.30 -21.32
C ARG A 10 10.92 6.46 -20.38
N GLU A 11 10.50 7.61 -20.92
CA GLU A 11 10.16 8.79 -20.15
C GLU A 11 8.95 8.52 -19.24
N ILE A 12 7.92 7.83 -19.76
CA ILE A 12 6.76 7.39 -18.95
C ILE A 12 7.19 6.48 -17.80
N GLY A 13 8.08 5.52 -18.04
CA GLY A 13 8.62 4.66 -17.00
C GLY A 13 9.34 5.45 -15.91
N ILE A 14 10.14 6.45 -16.28
CA ILE A 14 10.82 7.34 -15.33
C ILE A 14 9.79 8.13 -14.50
N LEU A 15 8.78 8.70 -15.14
CA LEU A 15 7.71 9.44 -14.44
C LEU A 15 6.95 8.55 -13.44
N ILE A 16 6.67 7.30 -13.81
CA ILE A 16 6.03 6.32 -12.92
C ILE A 16 6.90 6.05 -11.69
N VAL A 17 8.19 5.77 -11.89
CA VAL A 17 9.12 5.49 -10.77
C VAL A 17 9.23 6.70 -9.84
N ILE A 18 9.36 7.91 -10.39
CA ILE A 18 9.43 9.14 -9.59
C ILE A 18 8.13 9.32 -8.79
N ALA A 19 6.96 9.19 -9.43
CA ALA A 19 5.68 9.35 -8.75
C ALA A 19 5.44 8.27 -7.68
N TYR A 20 5.86 7.03 -7.94
CA TYR A 20 5.77 5.94 -6.98
C TYR A 20 6.64 6.20 -5.75
N LEU A 21 7.91 6.58 -5.95
CA LEU A 21 8.82 6.90 -4.85
C LEU A 21 8.32 8.11 -4.04
N PHE A 22 7.76 9.13 -4.69
CA PHE A 22 7.11 10.25 -4.02
C PHE A 22 5.93 9.77 -3.17
N SER A 23 4.99 9.02 -3.77
CA SER A 23 3.80 8.49 -3.10
C SER A 23 4.16 7.62 -1.89
N PHE A 24 5.18 6.77 -2.02
CA PHE A 24 5.68 5.92 -0.95
C PHE A 24 6.33 6.75 0.16
N ALA A 25 7.21 7.68 -0.18
CA ALA A 25 7.92 8.52 0.79
C ALA A 25 6.96 9.38 1.63
N ILE A 26 5.91 9.94 1.04
CA ILE A 26 4.91 10.72 1.79
C ILE A 26 4.17 9.86 2.81
N ARG A 27 3.90 8.58 2.51
CA ARG A 27 3.25 7.66 3.47
C ARG A 27 4.15 7.29 4.66
N LEU A 28 5.46 7.49 4.56
CA LEU A 28 6.38 7.27 5.66
C LEU A 28 6.34 8.39 6.72
N ILE A 29 5.67 9.52 6.47
CA ILE A 29 5.50 10.59 7.47
C ILE A 29 4.97 10.03 8.80
N TRP A 30 4.02 9.10 8.74
CA TRP A 30 3.48 8.45 9.94
C TRP A 30 4.53 7.66 10.71
N VAL A 31 5.38 6.89 10.02
CA VAL A 31 6.49 6.16 10.65
C VAL A 31 7.47 7.14 11.31
N PHE A 32 7.89 8.18 10.59
CA PHE A 32 8.81 9.18 11.14
C PHE A 32 8.23 9.91 12.36
N GLN A 33 6.91 10.08 12.41
CA GLN A 33 6.24 10.72 13.54
C GLN A 33 6.21 9.82 14.80
N PHE A 34 6.07 8.50 14.64
CA PHE A 34 5.79 7.59 15.76
C PHE A 34 6.91 6.59 16.09
N GLN A 35 7.95 6.49 15.27
CA GLN A 35 9.07 5.55 15.47
C GLN A 35 9.81 5.71 16.80
N ASP A 36 9.78 6.90 17.42
CA ASP A 36 10.46 7.14 18.70
C ASP A 36 9.54 6.96 19.92
N ASN A 37 8.27 6.57 19.70
CA ASN A 37 7.31 6.38 20.77
C ASN A 37 7.12 4.89 21.09
N PRO A 38 7.65 4.39 22.23
CA PRO A 38 7.61 2.97 22.57
C PRO A 38 6.18 2.42 22.74
N ASN A 39 5.18 3.28 23.01
CA ASN A 39 3.78 2.85 23.13
C ASN A 39 3.18 2.40 21.80
N PHE A 40 3.81 2.71 20.67
CA PHE A 40 3.37 2.30 19.34
C PHE A 40 4.04 1.00 18.89
N PHE A 41 4.88 0.37 19.71
CA PHE A 41 5.63 -0.83 19.35
C PHE A 41 5.03 -2.11 19.93
N TRP A 42 5.09 -3.16 19.12
CA TRP A 42 4.85 -4.54 19.51
C TRP A 42 5.79 -5.44 18.70
N ASN A 43 6.43 -6.42 19.35
CA ASN A 43 7.37 -7.34 18.70
C ASN A 43 8.46 -6.62 17.87
N ASP A 44 9.11 -5.62 18.50
CA ASP A 44 10.15 -4.77 17.90
C ASP A 44 9.73 -4.04 16.61
N GLN A 45 8.42 -3.86 16.39
CA GLN A 45 7.88 -3.21 15.20
C GLN A 45 6.75 -2.24 15.55
N ILE A 46 6.61 -1.16 14.77
CA ILE A 46 5.48 -0.24 14.92
C ILE A 46 4.17 -0.96 14.55
N MET A 47 3.16 -0.84 15.41
CA MET A 47 1.83 -1.41 15.22
C MET A 47 1.06 -0.73 14.09
N ILE A 48 0.16 -1.47 13.43
CA ILE A 48 -0.82 -0.93 12.49
C ILE A 48 -1.81 0.00 13.21
N ASN A 49 -2.43 0.91 12.47
CA ASN A 49 -3.25 2.00 13.01
C ASN A 49 -4.74 1.90 12.67
N THR A 50 -5.19 0.73 12.23
CA THR A 50 -6.59 0.43 11.93
C THR A 50 -7.06 -0.82 12.66
N ASN A 51 -8.28 -0.77 13.21
CA ASN A 51 -8.90 -1.91 13.88
C ASN A 51 -9.15 -3.07 12.89
N ASP A 52 -9.65 -2.76 11.69
CA ASP A 52 -9.95 -3.76 10.66
C ASP A 52 -8.68 -4.46 10.17
N GLY A 53 -7.52 -3.81 10.28
CA GLY A 53 -6.25 -4.44 9.96
C GLY A 53 -5.92 -5.62 10.87
N TYR A 54 -6.32 -5.58 12.15
CA TYR A 54 -6.15 -6.72 13.04
C TYR A 54 -7.06 -7.89 12.69
N PHE A 55 -8.25 -7.61 12.13
CA PHE A 55 -9.13 -8.65 11.61
C PHE A 55 -8.47 -9.39 10.44
N PHE A 56 -7.92 -8.67 9.47
CA PHE A 56 -7.21 -9.29 8.35
C PHE A 56 -5.86 -9.91 8.73
N SER A 57 -5.12 -9.30 9.66
CA SER A 57 -3.82 -9.83 10.08
C SER A 57 -3.97 -11.17 10.80
N SER A 58 -5.07 -11.37 11.55
CA SER A 58 -5.37 -12.67 12.18
C SER A 58 -5.53 -13.80 11.17
N ALA A 59 -6.08 -13.51 9.99
CA ALA A 59 -6.17 -14.46 8.89
C ALA A 59 -4.80 -14.78 8.26
N VAL A 60 -3.96 -13.76 8.07
CA VAL A 60 -2.59 -13.97 7.59
C VAL A 60 -1.78 -14.79 8.61
N GLU A 61 -1.91 -14.49 9.90
CA GLU A 61 -1.29 -15.24 10.99
C GLU A 61 -1.75 -16.70 10.99
N TYR A 62 -3.06 -16.96 10.86
CA TYR A 62 -3.59 -18.31 10.71
C TYR A 62 -2.95 -19.05 9.53
N LEU A 63 -2.83 -18.41 8.35
CA LEU A 63 -2.20 -19.03 7.18
C LEU A 63 -0.70 -19.32 7.38
N LEU A 64 0.01 -18.51 8.19
CA LEU A 64 1.43 -18.68 8.47
C LEU A 64 1.71 -19.78 9.50
N MET A 65 0.94 -19.83 10.59
CA MET A 65 1.27 -20.65 11.77
C MET A 65 0.09 -21.42 12.38
N GLY A 66 -1.11 -21.35 11.80
CA GLY A 66 -2.31 -22.02 12.31
C GLY A 66 -2.94 -21.37 13.55
N ALA A 67 -2.57 -20.12 13.87
CA ALA A 67 -3.12 -19.38 15.00
C ALA A 67 -4.64 -19.15 14.86
N HIS A 68 -5.38 -19.12 15.97
CA HIS A 68 -6.82 -18.85 16.00
C HIS A 68 -7.70 -19.85 15.21
N ALA A 69 -7.24 -21.11 15.04
CA ALA A 69 -7.94 -22.11 14.23
C ALA A 69 -9.41 -22.36 14.62
N ASP A 70 -9.75 -22.22 15.91
CA ASP A 70 -11.13 -22.39 16.41
C ASP A 70 -11.99 -21.13 16.27
N ASN A 71 -11.44 -20.00 15.81
CA ASN A 71 -12.18 -18.76 15.64
C ASN A 71 -12.86 -18.75 14.26
N PRO A 72 -14.21 -18.87 14.19
CA PRO A 72 -14.93 -18.92 12.91
C PRO A 72 -14.78 -17.64 12.09
N ARG A 73 -14.38 -16.51 12.72
CA ARG A 73 -14.18 -15.23 12.03
C ARG A 73 -12.94 -15.22 11.13
N VAL A 74 -11.97 -16.12 11.34
CA VAL A 74 -10.77 -16.22 10.51
C VAL A 74 -11.14 -16.61 9.07
N GLY A 75 -12.02 -17.60 8.90
CA GLY A 75 -12.52 -17.98 7.57
C GLY A 75 -13.23 -16.81 6.87
N ILE A 76 -14.05 -16.06 7.62
CA ILE A 76 -14.74 -14.88 7.10
C ILE A 76 -13.75 -13.81 6.61
N ALA A 77 -12.67 -13.56 7.35
CA ALA A 77 -11.63 -12.61 6.95
C ALA A 77 -10.95 -13.01 5.63
N ILE A 78 -10.64 -14.30 5.47
CA ILE A 78 -10.05 -14.85 4.23
C ILE A 78 -11.02 -14.67 3.06
N ASP A 79 -12.28 -15.03 3.24
CA ASP A 79 -13.28 -15.03 2.17
C ASP A 79 -13.75 -13.62 1.76
N SER A 80 -13.68 -12.65 2.68
CA SER A 80 -14.12 -11.26 2.42
C SER A 80 -13.18 -10.52 1.47
N TYR A 81 -11.86 -10.64 1.68
CA TYR A 81 -10.84 -9.96 0.86
C TYR A 81 -9.64 -10.89 0.58
N PRO A 82 -9.84 -11.98 -0.19
CA PRO A 82 -8.82 -13.00 -0.40
C PRO A 82 -7.56 -12.43 -1.05
N GLY A 83 -7.69 -11.47 -1.98
CA GLY A 83 -6.55 -10.84 -2.64
C GLY A 83 -5.58 -10.19 -1.65
N MET A 84 -6.11 -9.41 -0.70
CA MET A 84 -5.32 -8.74 0.34
C MET A 84 -4.65 -9.75 1.28
N VAL A 85 -5.42 -10.73 1.76
CA VAL A 85 -4.95 -11.73 2.73
C VAL A 85 -3.88 -12.62 2.10
N TYR A 86 -4.12 -13.17 0.91
CA TYR A 86 -3.14 -14.01 0.24
C TYR A 86 -1.92 -13.23 -0.23
N ALA A 87 -2.05 -11.99 -0.72
CA ALA A 87 -0.90 -11.16 -1.07
C ALA A 87 0.01 -10.95 0.14
N SER A 88 -0.57 -10.60 1.30
CA SER A 88 0.18 -10.38 2.54
C SER A 88 0.80 -11.67 3.08
N TYR A 89 0.08 -12.80 3.02
CA TYR A 89 0.63 -14.12 3.34
C TYR A 89 1.82 -14.48 2.45
N LEU A 90 1.72 -14.28 1.14
CA LEU A 90 2.80 -14.56 0.20
C LEU A 90 4.01 -13.66 0.46
N LEU A 91 3.80 -12.37 0.75
CA LEU A 91 4.86 -11.45 1.14
C LEU A 91 5.57 -11.93 2.41
N ALA A 92 4.84 -12.21 3.48
CA ALA A 92 5.42 -12.67 4.74
C ALA A 92 6.09 -14.06 4.64
N LYS A 93 5.58 -14.94 3.77
CA LYS A 93 6.10 -16.31 3.63
C LYS A 93 7.34 -16.42 2.76
N PHE A 94 7.42 -15.61 1.70
CA PHE A 94 8.48 -15.72 0.70
C PHE A 94 9.53 -14.62 0.76
N THR A 95 9.33 -13.60 1.59
CA THR A 95 10.34 -12.57 1.86
C THR A 95 10.87 -12.68 3.30
N PRO A 96 11.98 -12.01 3.64
CA PRO A 96 12.46 -11.93 5.02
C PRO A 96 11.58 -11.07 5.95
N MET A 97 10.46 -10.51 5.47
CA MET A 97 9.60 -9.65 6.27
C MET A 97 8.82 -10.46 7.30
N SER A 98 8.79 -9.99 8.54
CA SER A 98 7.87 -10.52 9.55
C SER A 98 6.42 -10.21 9.18
N LEU A 99 5.46 -10.82 9.88
CA LEU A 99 4.05 -10.48 9.73
C LEU A 99 3.83 -8.99 10.03
N GLU A 100 4.38 -8.48 11.13
CA GLU A 100 4.26 -7.09 11.58
C GLU A 100 4.85 -6.13 10.55
N THR A 101 6.00 -6.46 9.99
CA THR A 101 6.63 -5.67 8.92
C THR A 101 5.76 -5.65 7.67
N THR A 102 5.19 -6.80 7.32
CA THR A 102 4.32 -6.95 6.14
C THR A 102 3.06 -6.11 6.28
N ILE A 103 2.31 -6.25 7.39
CA ILE A 103 1.06 -5.51 7.59
C ILE A 103 1.31 -4.00 7.77
N LEU A 104 2.45 -3.60 8.34
CA LEU A 104 2.78 -2.18 8.47
C LEU A 104 3.01 -1.52 7.10
N TYR A 105 3.81 -2.15 6.23
CA TYR A 105 4.26 -1.52 4.99
C TYR A 105 3.47 -1.90 3.73
N ALA A 106 2.69 -2.99 3.74
CA ALA A 106 1.87 -3.38 2.59
C ALA A 106 0.99 -2.24 2.04
N PRO A 107 0.29 -1.44 2.87
CA PRO A 107 -0.51 -0.31 2.37
C PRO A 107 0.34 0.70 1.61
N ALA A 108 1.50 1.06 2.15
CA ALA A 108 2.37 2.04 1.49
C ALA A 108 2.93 1.53 0.17
N ILE A 109 3.31 0.26 0.10
CA ILE A 109 3.83 -0.39 -1.12
C ILE A 109 2.74 -0.49 -2.19
N ILE A 110 1.59 -1.07 -1.84
CA ILE A 110 0.52 -1.41 -2.80
C ILE A 110 -0.19 -0.14 -3.26
N SER A 111 -0.60 0.74 -2.35
CA SER A 111 -1.35 1.95 -2.72
C SER A 111 -0.54 2.95 -3.52
N SER A 112 0.80 2.92 -3.39
CA SER A 112 1.65 3.76 -4.23
C SER A 112 1.63 3.35 -5.70
N LEU A 113 1.17 2.14 -6.04
CA LEU A 113 0.97 1.71 -7.42
C LEU A 113 -0.17 2.45 -8.14
N VAL A 114 -1.05 3.17 -7.42
CA VAL A 114 -2.14 3.98 -8.03
C VAL A 114 -1.63 5.02 -9.02
N VAL A 115 -0.37 5.45 -8.89
CA VAL A 115 0.26 6.41 -9.82
C VAL A 115 0.36 5.83 -11.24
N ILE A 116 0.49 4.50 -11.37
CA ILE A 116 0.64 3.80 -12.65
C ILE A 116 -0.59 4.02 -13.53
N PRO A 117 -1.82 3.62 -13.14
CA PRO A 117 -2.99 3.82 -13.97
C PRO A 117 -3.27 5.31 -14.25
N ILE A 118 -2.99 6.22 -13.30
CA ILE A 118 -3.19 7.66 -13.52
C ILE A 118 -2.24 8.20 -14.61
N ILE A 119 -0.95 7.85 -14.55
CA ILE A 119 0.04 8.29 -15.56
C ILE A 119 -0.25 7.65 -16.91
N LEU A 120 -0.57 6.34 -16.95
CA LEU A 120 -0.93 5.64 -18.18
C LEU A 120 -2.19 6.21 -18.82
N THR A 121 -3.16 6.65 -18.01
CA THR A 121 -4.35 7.37 -18.51
C THR A 121 -3.96 8.69 -19.15
N GLY A 122 -3.07 9.48 -18.52
CA GLY A 122 -2.52 10.70 -19.10
C GLY A 122 -1.79 10.45 -20.44
N LYS A 123 -1.01 9.37 -20.53
CA LYS A 123 -0.35 8.95 -21.78
C LYS A 123 -1.38 8.56 -22.85
N LEU A 124 -2.41 7.81 -22.49
CA LEU A 124 -3.48 7.37 -23.41
C LEU A 124 -4.20 8.55 -24.07
N ILE A 125 -4.48 9.62 -23.30
CA ILE A 125 -5.14 10.83 -23.79
C ILE A 125 -4.17 11.88 -24.33
N LYS A 126 -2.89 11.51 -24.56
CA LYS A 126 -1.83 12.38 -25.09
C LYS A 126 -1.51 13.61 -24.22
N LEU A 127 -1.72 13.50 -22.91
CA LEU A 127 -1.41 14.52 -21.90
C LEU A 127 -0.55 13.92 -20.76
N PRO A 128 0.65 13.39 -21.05
CA PRO A 128 1.43 12.63 -20.08
C PRO A 128 1.89 13.46 -18.88
N TRP A 129 2.19 14.74 -19.07
CA TRP A 129 2.51 15.66 -17.97
C TRP A 129 1.32 15.91 -17.05
N VAL A 130 0.10 16.01 -17.60
CA VAL A 130 -1.12 16.10 -16.80
C VAL A 130 -1.32 14.83 -15.98
N GLY A 131 -1.10 13.65 -16.59
CA GLY A 131 -1.13 12.37 -15.88
C GLY A 131 -0.12 12.30 -14.74
N PHE A 132 1.11 12.77 -14.95
CA PHE A 132 2.14 12.80 -13.91
C PHE A 132 1.76 13.70 -12.72
N PHE A 133 1.38 14.96 -12.98
CA PHE A 133 0.98 15.85 -11.88
C PHE A 133 -0.32 15.41 -11.20
N ALA A 134 -1.26 14.84 -11.96
CA ALA A 134 -2.47 14.24 -11.39
C ALA A 134 -2.12 13.04 -10.49
N ALA A 135 -1.13 12.23 -10.84
CA ALA A 135 -0.68 11.11 -10.01
C ALA A 135 -0.01 11.56 -8.72
N LEU A 136 0.84 12.61 -8.78
CA LEU A 136 1.41 13.21 -7.58
C LEU A 136 0.32 13.71 -6.63
N LEU A 137 -0.67 14.45 -7.13
CA LEU A 137 -1.77 14.95 -6.31
C LEU A 137 -2.70 13.83 -5.80
N GLY A 138 -3.12 12.95 -6.71
CA GLY A 138 -4.10 11.90 -6.43
C GLY A 138 -3.58 10.85 -5.44
N SER A 139 -2.30 10.52 -5.50
CA SER A 139 -1.68 9.53 -4.60
C SER A 139 -1.58 9.99 -3.15
N ILE A 140 -1.72 11.29 -2.87
CA ILE A 140 -1.64 11.86 -1.51
C ILE A 140 -2.87 12.69 -1.14
N ALA A 141 -3.92 12.65 -1.94
CA ALA A 141 -5.16 13.36 -1.66
C ALA A 141 -5.70 12.91 -0.29
N TRP A 142 -6.14 13.86 0.54
CA TRP A 142 -6.41 13.67 1.97
C TRP A 142 -7.12 12.36 2.33
N SER A 143 -8.28 12.10 1.72
CA SER A 143 -9.07 10.90 2.01
C SER A 143 -8.39 9.61 1.56
N TYR A 144 -7.72 9.63 0.40
CA TYR A 144 -6.99 8.47 -0.09
C TYR A 144 -5.78 8.19 0.80
N TYR A 145 -5.00 9.23 1.13
CA TYR A 145 -3.87 9.14 2.05
C TYR A 145 -4.29 8.56 3.41
N ASN A 146 -5.35 9.08 4.03
CA ASN A 146 -5.77 8.65 5.37
C ASN A 146 -6.17 7.18 5.44
N ARG A 147 -6.58 6.55 4.32
CA ARG A 147 -6.95 5.13 4.26
C ARG A 147 -5.90 4.24 3.59
N THR A 148 -4.73 4.80 3.27
CA THR A 148 -3.64 4.05 2.59
C THR A 148 -2.25 4.41 3.11
N MET A 149 -2.17 5.20 4.20
CA MET A 149 -0.89 5.52 4.83
C MET A 149 -0.26 4.28 5.46
N THR A 150 1.04 4.35 5.77
CA THR A 150 1.73 3.24 6.44
C THR A 150 0.98 2.86 7.72
N GLY A 151 0.76 1.57 7.92
CA GLY A 151 -0.02 1.03 9.03
C GLY A 151 -1.53 1.01 8.85
N TYR A 152 -2.09 1.66 7.81
CA TYR A 152 -3.52 1.53 7.47
C TYR A 152 -3.75 0.23 6.70
N TYR A 153 -3.57 -0.91 7.38
CA TYR A 153 -3.71 -2.23 6.78
C TYR A 153 -5.18 -2.56 6.61
N ASP A 154 -5.73 -2.30 5.43
CA ASP A 154 -7.14 -2.55 5.08
C ASP A 154 -7.27 -2.77 3.57
N SER A 155 -8.44 -3.23 3.13
CA SER A 155 -8.82 -3.44 1.75
C SER A 155 -8.72 -2.18 0.87
N ASP A 156 -8.79 -0.98 1.46
CA ASP A 156 -8.59 0.31 0.78
C ASP A 156 -7.22 0.46 0.10
N MET A 157 -6.25 -0.41 0.41
CA MET A 157 -4.92 -0.28 -0.14
C MET A 157 -4.81 -0.58 -1.65
N PHE A 158 -5.84 -1.18 -2.26
CA PHE A 158 -5.95 -1.51 -3.70
C PHE A 158 -6.78 -0.48 -4.46
#